data_AF-R7CXG7-F1
#
_entry.id   AF-R7CXG7-F1
#
_cell.length_a   1.000
_cell.length_b   1.000
_cell.length_c   1.000
_cell.angle_alpha   90.00
_cell.angle_beta   90.00
_cell.angle_gamma   90.00
#
_symmetry.space_group_name_H-M   'P 1'
#
loop_
_entity.id
_entity.type
_entity.pdbx_description
1 polymer ?
#
loop_
_entity_poly.entity_id
_entity_poly.type
_entity_poly.pdbx_seq_one_letter_code
_entity_poly.pdbx_strand_id
1 'polypeptide(L)'
;MGVLIGFLLRKHPLKHLNAIITVLIWLLLFLLGIDVGGNRTLIDSLHHLGMEALFITLGGTLGSILAASALWHIIRKKEQE
;
A
#
# COMPACT_ATOMS: atom_id res chain seq x y z
N MET A 1 19.22 29.50 -17.08
CA MET A 1 20.22 28.44 -16.77
C MET A 1 19.61 27.12 -16.28
N GLY A 2 18.34 27.03 -15.88
CA GLY A 2 17.71 25.74 -15.55
C GLY A 2 17.26 24.91 -16.77
N VAL A 3 16.78 25.59 -17.83
CA VAL A 3 16.20 24.93 -19.00
C VAL A 3 17.25 24.24 -19.88
N LEU A 4 18.47 24.81 -19.99
CA LEU A 4 19.56 24.16 -20.74
C LEU A 4 20.00 22.85 -20.08
N ILE A 5 20.09 22.83 -18.75
CA ILE A 5 20.43 21.64 -17.98
C ILE A 5 19.32 20.58 -18.14
N GLY A 6 18.05 21.00 -18.14
CA GLY A 6 16.91 20.11 -18.42
C GLY A 6 16.92 19.53 -19.83
N PHE A 7 17.38 20.27 -20.84
CA PHE A 7 17.42 19.80 -22.22
C PHE A 7 18.59 18.84 -22.50
N LEU A 8 19.74 19.03 -21.83
CA LEU A 8 20.88 18.11 -21.91
C LEU A 8 20.58 16.76 -21.23
N LEU A 9 19.76 16.78 -20.15
CA LEU A 9 19.31 15.59 -19.44
C LEU A 9 18.32 14.72 -20.23
N ARG A 10 17.69 15.26 -21.29
CA ARG A 10 16.73 14.53 -22.14
C ARG A 10 17.40 13.51 -23.07
N LYS A 11 18.71 13.60 -23.29
CA LYS A 11 19.45 12.71 -24.21
C LYS A 11 19.96 11.41 -23.59
N HIS A 12 20.04 11.30 -22.27
CA HIS A 12 20.33 10.03 -21.61
C HIS A 12 19.04 9.50 -20.96
N PRO A 13 18.63 8.26 -21.28
CA PRO A 13 17.27 7.81 -21.09
C PRO A 13 16.91 7.87 -19.60
N LEU A 14 15.66 8.21 -19.35
CA LEU A 14 14.93 8.19 -18.06
C LEU A 14 15.08 6.88 -17.25
N LYS A 15 15.83 5.89 -17.75
CA LYS A 15 16.32 4.70 -17.06
C LYS A 15 17.23 5.04 -15.88
N HIS A 16 18.12 6.04 -16.00
CA HIS A 16 19.09 6.29 -14.92
C HIS A 16 18.46 7.00 -13.72
N LEU A 17 17.51 7.91 -13.98
CA LEU A 17 16.72 8.56 -12.93
C LEU A 17 15.77 7.57 -12.25
N ASN A 18 15.09 6.71 -13.02
CA ASN A 18 14.30 5.62 -12.44
C ASN A 18 15.18 4.70 -11.58
N ALA A 19 16.34 4.28 -12.06
CA ALA A 19 17.25 3.45 -11.27
C ALA A 19 17.70 4.15 -9.97
N ILE A 20 18.01 5.45 -10.01
CA ILE A 20 18.33 6.24 -8.82
C ILE A 20 17.15 6.31 -7.85
N ILE A 21 15.94 6.58 -8.34
CA ILE A 21 14.73 6.63 -7.52
C ILE A 21 14.43 5.25 -6.93
N THR A 22 14.56 4.17 -7.70
CA THR A 22 14.38 2.80 -7.22
C THR A 22 15.39 2.45 -6.13
N VAL A 23 16.68 2.76 -6.32
CA VAL A 23 17.73 2.54 -5.30
C VAL A 23 17.45 3.38 -4.05
N LEU A 24 17.03 4.63 -4.21
CA LEU A 24 16.68 5.50 -3.10
C LEU A 24 15.47 4.98 -2.33
N ILE A 25 14.40 4.54 -3.01
CA ILE A 25 13.25 3.88 -2.38
C ILE A 25 13.69 2.60 -1.67
N TRP A 26 14.53 1.78 -2.29
CA TRP A 26 15.05 0.55 -1.68
C TRP A 26 15.83 0.86 -0.40
N LEU A 27 16.66 1.91 -0.42
CA LEU A 27 17.41 2.37 0.73
C LEU A 27 16.50 2.95 1.82
N LEU A 28 15.50 3.77 1.46
CA LEU A 28 14.50 4.29 2.40
C LEU A 28 13.69 3.15 3.03
N LEU A 29 13.25 2.17 2.23
CA LEU A 29 12.53 0.99 2.73
C LEU A 29 13.42 0.12 3.62
N PHE A 30 14.71 0.01 3.32
CA PHE A 30 15.67 -0.69 4.16
C PHE A 30 15.90 0.04 5.49
N LEU A 31 16.10 1.36 5.45
CA LEU A 31 16.20 2.20 6.66
C LEU A 31 14.92 2.13 7.49
N LEU A 32 13.75 2.22 6.85
CA LEU A 32 12.45 2.09 7.50
C LEU A 32 12.28 0.70 8.11
N GLY A 33 12.66 -0.36 7.40
CA GLY A 33 12.63 -1.74 7.89
C GLY A 33 13.55 -1.97 9.08
N ILE A 34 14.72 -1.32 9.11
CA ILE A 34 15.63 -1.35 10.28
C ILE A 34 15.10 -0.52 11.44
N ASP A 35 14.59 0.68 11.18
CA ASP A 35 14.02 1.56 12.22
C ASP A 35 12.81 0.90 12.90
N VAL A 36 11.98 0.22 12.10
CA VAL A 36 10.84 -0.58 12.57
C VAL A 36 11.29 -1.91 13.20
N GLY A 37 12.36 -2.54 12.71
CA GLY A 37 12.85 -3.84 13.17
C GLY A 37 13.82 -3.82 14.36
N GLY A 38 14.47 -2.69 14.64
CA GLY A 38 15.51 -2.54 15.66
C GLY A 38 14.98 -2.25 17.06
N ASN A 39 13.71 -1.89 17.20
CA ASN A 39 13.12 -1.53 18.49
C ASN A 39 12.04 -2.54 18.87
N ARG A 40 12.32 -3.43 19.85
CA ARG A 40 11.35 -4.45 20.31
C ARG A 40 9.98 -3.83 20.67
N THR A 41 9.97 -2.58 21.13
CA THR A 41 8.76 -1.81 21.44
C THR A 41 7.94 -1.44 20.19
N LEU A 42 8.59 -1.17 19.04
CA LEU A 42 7.90 -0.94 17.77
C LEU A 42 7.48 -2.25 17.11
N ILE A 43 8.23 -3.34 17.25
CA ILE A 43 7.80 -4.66 16.79
C ILE A 43 6.61 -5.19 17.58
N ASP A 44 6.56 -4.99 18.90
CA ASP A 44 5.38 -5.36 19.70
C ASP A 44 4.18 -4.48 19.35
N SER A 45 4.39 -3.18 19.15
CA SER A 45 3.33 -2.26 18.73
C SER A 45 2.86 -2.56 17.31
N LEU A 46 3.74 -2.82 16.36
CA LEU A 46 3.39 -3.14 14.97
C LEU A 46 2.82 -4.55 14.84
N HIS A 47 3.21 -5.51 15.69
CA HIS A 47 2.55 -6.80 15.77
C HIS A 47 1.13 -6.65 16.30
N HIS A 48 0.92 -5.80 17.33
CA HIS A 48 -0.42 -5.45 17.81
C HIS A 48 -1.26 -4.72 16.74
N LEU A 49 -0.74 -3.65 16.15
CA LEU A 49 -1.41 -2.88 15.08
C LEU A 49 -1.61 -3.72 13.81
N GLY A 50 -0.66 -4.58 13.47
CA GLY A 50 -0.73 -5.46 12.30
C GLY A 50 -1.76 -6.56 12.49
N MET A 51 -1.83 -7.15 13.69
CA MET A 51 -2.87 -8.10 14.03
C MET A 51 -4.24 -7.42 14.07
N GLU A 52 -4.34 -6.23 14.63
CA GLU A 52 -5.58 -5.43 14.65
C GLU A 52 -6.03 -5.04 13.22
N ALA A 53 -5.11 -4.59 12.37
CA ALA A 53 -5.39 -4.27 10.96
C ALA A 53 -5.82 -5.51 10.16
N LEU A 54 -5.24 -6.68 10.44
CA LEU A 54 -5.68 -7.95 9.86
C LEU A 54 -7.11 -8.29 10.30
N PHE A 55 -7.42 -8.15 11.59
CA PHE A 55 -8.77 -8.37 12.11
C PHE A 55 -9.79 -7.38 11.50
N ILE A 56 -9.43 -6.10 11.38
CA ILE A 56 -10.29 -5.08 10.75
C ILE A 56 -10.49 -5.38 9.27
N THR A 57 -9.44 -5.77 8.54
CA THR A 57 -9.52 -6.07 7.10
C THR A 57 -10.34 -7.34 6.86
N LEU A 58 -10.13 -8.39 7.66
CA LEU A 58 -10.90 -9.62 7.59
C LEU A 58 -12.37 -9.38 7.95
N GLY A 59 -12.64 -8.67 9.06
CA GLY A 59 -13.99 -8.29 9.46
C GLY A 59 -14.68 -7.43 8.42
N GLY A 60 -13.99 -6.44 7.85
CA GLY A 60 -14.50 -5.56 6.80
C GLY A 60 -14.77 -6.31 5.50
N THR A 61 -13.87 -7.21 5.09
CA THR A 61 -14.03 -8.02 3.87
C THR A 61 -15.17 -9.01 4.01
N LEU A 62 -15.24 -9.75 5.13
CA LEU A 62 -16.33 -10.68 5.42
C LEU A 62 -17.67 -9.95 5.53
N GLY A 63 -17.71 -8.81 6.23
CA GLY A 63 -18.89 -7.96 6.32
C GLY A 63 -19.36 -7.44 4.96
N SER A 64 -18.43 -7.04 4.09
CA SER A 64 -18.74 -6.58 2.73
C SER A 64 -19.31 -7.70 1.85
N ILE A 65 -18.74 -8.90 1.93
CA ILE A 65 -19.24 -10.09 1.21
C ILE A 65 -20.64 -10.47 1.71
N LEU A 66 -20.85 -10.49 3.04
CA LEU A 66 -22.16 -10.79 3.64
C LEU A 66 -23.21 -9.75 3.26
N ALA A 67 -22.87 -8.46 3.29
CA ALA A 67 -23.76 -7.38 2.89
C ALA A 67 -24.12 -7.47 1.39
N ALA A 68 -23.15 -7.73 0.53
CA ALA A 68 -23.39 -7.94 -0.91
C ALA A 68 -24.30 -9.15 -1.16
N SER A 69 -24.07 -10.26 -0.43
CA SER A 69 -24.93 -11.45 -0.51
C SER A 69 -26.35 -11.17 -0.04
N ALA A 70 -26.53 -10.43 1.07
CA ALA A 70 -27.84 -10.07 1.58
C ALA A 70 -28.59 -9.13 0.62
N LEU A 71 -27.88 -8.15 0.05
CA LEU A 71 -28.43 -7.21 -0.92
C LEU A 71 -28.93 -7.94 -2.17
N TRP A 72 -28.14 -8.88 -2.71
CA TRP A 72 -28.56 -9.66 -3.88
C TRP A 72 -29.79 -10.52 -3.59
N HIS A 73 -29.87 -11.10 -2.39
CA HIS A 73 -31.04 -11.88 -1.97
C HIS A 73 -32.31 -11.02 -1.87
N ILE A 74 -32.22 -9.80 -1.33
CA ILE A 74 -33.35 -8.87 -1.19
C ILE A 74 -33.82 -8.38 -2.55
N ILE A 75 -32.90 -8.00 -3.44
CA ILE A 75 -33.23 -7.54 -4.80
C ILE A 75 -33.91 -8.67 -5.58
N ARG A 76 -33.34 -9.88 -5.56
CA ARG A 76 -33.93 -11.02 -6.27
C ARG A 76 -35.30 -11.43 -5.72
N LYS A 77 -35.55 -11.23 -4.42
CA LYS A 77 -36.87 -11.44 -3.82
C LYS A 77 -37.89 -10.38 -4.28
N LYS A 78 -37.46 -9.13 -4.44
CA LYS A 78 -38.31 -8.04 -4.94
C LYS A 78 -38.69 -8.16 -6.42
N GLU A 79 -37.88 -8.83 -7.23
CA GLU A 79 -38.16 -9.02 -8.66
C GLU A 79 -39.15 -10.17 -8.94
N GLN A 80 -39.51 -10.95 -7.91
CA GLN A 80 -40.43 -12.09 -7.99
C GLN A 80 -41.81 -11.80 -7.38
N GLU A 81 -42.04 -10.59 -6.85
CA GLU A 81 -43.35 -10.05 -6.44
C GLU A 81 -43.90 -9.09 -7.51
#